data_AF-A0A919IJH5-F1
#
_entry.id   AF-A0A919IJH5-F1
#
_cell.length_a   1.000
_cell.length_b   1.000
_cell.length_c   1.000
_cell.angle_alpha   90.00
_cell.angle_beta   90.00
_cell.angle_gamma   90.00
#
_symmetry.space_group_name_H-M   'P 1'
#
loop_
_entity.id
_entity.type
_entity.pdbx_description
1 polymer ?
#
loop_
_entity_poly.entity_id
_entity_poly.type
_entity_poly.pdbx_seq_one_letter_code
_entity_poly.pdbx_strand_id
1 'polypeptide(L)'
;MTAVEAPADAVPPFPADPGQTVAPIPGRRSGLRRWLPVTGVIVLIAAAAIGMLIFLGYNIGLTGLAVGLTAAILPVPLLASAFAWLDRYEPEPVKYLIFCFAWGAAVATAAALAVNTGAAWLFDKIGLPDALVAVLVAPFIEESMKALGPLLLFWRRRAEWSGITDGIVYCGLSALGFAMVENVLYLGGHGYAAGAEQYGPATGLTNVFLIFIVRILFTGFAHPLFTSMTGIGLGLAARTADRNVRWLAPIGGLLLAMILHGTFNLLPTLSAATGQSLIMLYGYLGFMVPFFFAVVGFAIALRSWEGRLTERVLHHYVRTGWFAPPEVAALGSLGRRHSARQWAKRVAGPHGGKAMKSFQFAATRLAILRDGMQRGLAGDQNEMVKATFEERELLGAITGYRSVFAGRDPQTPPAWWDGQLYRISFPDGVVRTVAPPAEPVMPVPVQLPPAYAYGPPPFAPHPGQQYPGQQYPGQQPPQYPGPQYPGQYPPPYK
;
A
#
# COMPACT_ATOMS: atom_id res chain seq x y z
N MET A 1 35.32 -51.89 -40.57
CA MET A 1 34.36 -51.59 -39.50
C MET A 1 34.19 -50.09 -39.45
N THR A 2 33.16 -49.61 -40.12
CA THR A 2 32.76 -48.20 -40.18
C THR A 2 31.96 -47.86 -38.93
N ALA A 3 32.41 -46.85 -38.18
CA ALA A 3 31.68 -46.31 -37.04
C ALA A 3 30.43 -45.58 -37.56
N VAL A 4 29.28 -45.93 -36.99
CA VAL A 4 27.99 -45.28 -37.24
C VAL A 4 27.97 -43.99 -36.42
N GLU A 5 28.00 -42.83 -37.09
CA GLU A 5 27.71 -41.53 -36.49
C GLU A 5 26.22 -41.48 -36.10
N ALA A 6 25.96 -41.14 -34.83
CA ALA A 6 24.63 -40.77 -34.37
C ALA A 6 24.24 -39.41 -34.96
N PRO A 7 22.98 -39.19 -35.39
CA PRO A 7 22.57 -37.91 -35.93
C PRO A 7 22.59 -36.84 -34.83
N ALA A 8 23.18 -35.68 -35.14
CA ALA A 8 23.10 -34.48 -34.33
C ALA A 8 21.63 -34.10 -34.11
N ASP A 9 21.21 -34.02 -32.85
CA ASP A 9 19.90 -33.49 -32.47
C ASP A 9 19.75 -32.10 -33.10
N ALA A 10 18.77 -32.00 -34.01
CA ALA A 10 18.49 -30.77 -34.74
C ALA A 10 18.06 -29.68 -33.75
N VAL A 11 18.93 -28.69 -33.56
CA VAL A 11 18.61 -27.44 -32.86
C VAL A 11 17.47 -26.77 -33.63
N PRO A 12 16.29 -26.54 -33.02
CA PRO A 12 15.23 -25.83 -33.70
C PRO A 12 15.69 -24.38 -33.98
N PRO A 13 15.40 -23.83 -35.17
CA PRO A 13 15.82 -22.48 -35.52
C PRO A 13 15.14 -21.41 -34.67
N PHE A 14 15.79 -20.24 -34.62
CA PHE A 14 15.37 -18.99 -34.01
C PHE A 14 13.85 -18.73 -34.19
N PRO A 15 13.06 -18.48 -33.13
CA PRO A 15 11.68 -18.05 -33.30
C PRO A 15 11.67 -16.67 -33.96
N ALA A 16 11.05 -16.58 -35.14
CA ALA A 16 10.77 -15.30 -35.77
C ALA A 16 9.94 -14.41 -34.83
N ASP A 17 10.27 -13.11 -34.83
CA ASP A 17 9.68 -12.04 -34.03
C ASP A 17 8.14 -12.16 -34.02
N PRO A 18 7.49 -12.51 -32.89
CA PRO A 18 6.05 -12.47 -32.81
C PRO A 18 5.68 -10.99 -32.83
N GLY A 19 5.22 -10.52 -33.99
CA GLY A 19 4.80 -9.15 -34.22
C GLY A 19 4.05 -8.59 -33.01
N GLN A 20 4.43 -7.36 -32.63
CA GLN A 20 3.90 -6.65 -31.47
C GLN A 20 2.38 -6.71 -31.43
N THR A 21 1.84 -7.63 -30.63
CA THR A 21 0.45 -7.57 -30.22
C THR A 21 0.39 -6.59 -29.06
N VAL A 22 0.14 -5.32 -29.38
CA VAL A 22 -0.31 -4.36 -28.38
C VAL A 22 -1.65 -4.88 -27.88
N ALA A 23 -1.64 -5.49 -26.70
CA ALA A 23 -2.86 -5.91 -26.04
C ALA A 23 -3.78 -4.69 -25.92
N PRO A 24 -5.03 -4.74 -26.44
CA PRO A 24 -5.95 -3.65 -26.27
C PRO A 24 -6.23 -3.46 -24.78
N ILE A 25 -5.92 -2.27 -24.25
CA ILE A 25 -6.34 -1.86 -22.92
C ILE A 25 -7.87 -1.97 -22.89
N PRO A 26 -8.46 -2.79 -21.99
CA PRO A 26 -9.91 -2.91 -21.91
C PRO A 26 -10.52 -1.53 -21.66
N GLY A 27 -11.15 -0.96 -22.68
CA GLY A 27 -11.96 0.23 -22.55
C GLY A 27 -13.13 -0.08 -21.62
N ARG A 28 -13.01 0.34 -20.35
CA ARG A 28 -14.12 0.25 -19.39
C ARG A 28 -15.26 1.12 -19.91
N ARG A 29 -16.30 0.48 -20.46
CA ARG A 29 -17.57 1.14 -20.77
C ARG A 29 -18.14 1.74 -19.48
N SER A 30 -18.05 3.05 -19.32
CA SER A 30 -18.53 3.75 -18.12
C SER A 30 -19.95 4.25 -18.36
N GLY A 31 -20.95 3.54 -17.84
CA GLY A 31 -22.34 4.00 -17.86
C GLY A 31 -22.56 5.18 -16.92
N LEU A 32 -23.49 6.08 -17.30
CA LEU A 32 -23.90 7.28 -16.55
C LEU A 32 -24.19 7.00 -15.05
N ARG A 33 -24.76 5.82 -14.76
CA ARG A 33 -25.11 5.35 -13.41
C ARG A 33 -23.90 5.16 -12.47
N ARG A 34 -22.68 5.04 -13.02
CA ARG A 34 -21.44 4.88 -12.25
C ARG A 34 -20.85 6.22 -11.79
N TRP A 35 -21.24 7.33 -12.41
CA TRP A 35 -20.75 8.68 -12.12
C TRP A 35 -21.53 9.38 -11.01
N LEU A 36 -22.85 9.15 -10.93
CA LEU A 36 -23.74 9.71 -9.90
C LEU A 36 -23.17 9.67 -8.46
N PRO A 37 -22.72 8.52 -7.91
CA PRO A 37 -22.19 8.48 -6.54
C PRO A 37 -20.85 9.22 -6.40
N VAL A 38 -20.03 9.24 -7.45
CA VAL A 38 -18.74 9.96 -7.44
C VAL A 38 -18.98 11.46 -7.43
N THR A 39 -19.90 11.94 -8.28
CA THR A 39 -20.31 13.34 -8.32
C THR A 39 -20.91 13.76 -6.98
N GLY A 40 -21.78 12.95 -6.37
CA GLY A 40 -22.34 13.24 -5.04
C GLY A 40 -21.26 13.39 -3.96
N VAL A 41 -20.26 12.52 -3.93
CA VAL A 41 -19.13 12.63 -2.98
C VAL A 41 -18.29 13.88 -3.23
N ILE A 42 -18.02 14.23 -4.49
CA ILE A 42 -17.27 15.45 -4.83
C ILE A 42 -18.05 16.70 -4.38
N VAL A 43 -19.35 16.74 -4.64
CA VAL A 43 -20.22 17.85 -4.22
C VAL A 43 -20.26 17.95 -2.69
N LEU A 44 -20.35 16.83 -1.97
CA LEU A 44 -20.29 16.81 -0.51
C LEU A 44 -18.98 17.39 0.03
N ILE A 45 -17.83 16.94 -0.51
CA ILE A 45 -16.51 17.45 -0.11
C ILE A 45 -16.41 18.96 -0.40
N ALA A 46 -16.85 19.40 -1.58
CA ALA A 46 -16.80 20.81 -1.97
C ALA A 46 -17.71 21.67 -1.07
N ALA A 47 -18.93 21.23 -0.80
CA ALA A 47 -19.86 21.92 0.09
C ALA A 47 -19.32 22.01 1.53
N ALA A 48 -18.77 20.91 2.06
CA ALA A 48 -18.14 20.89 3.38
C ALA A 48 -16.92 21.82 3.44
N ALA A 49 -16.07 21.83 2.40
CA ALA A 49 -14.90 22.70 2.34
C ALA A 49 -15.30 24.19 2.29
N ILE A 50 -16.28 24.55 1.46
CA ILE A 50 -16.81 25.91 1.37
C ILE A 50 -17.43 26.32 2.72
N GLY A 51 -18.27 25.45 3.30
CA GLY A 51 -18.87 25.68 4.61
C GLY A 51 -17.83 25.91 5.70
N MET A 52 -16.76 25.11 5.72
CA MET A 52 -15.64 25.27 6.65
C MET A 52 -14.91 26.59 6.43
N LEU A 53 -14.60 26.99 5.20
CA LEU A 53 -13.94 28.26 4.92
C LEU A 53 -14.79 29.46 5.36
N ILE A 54 -16.10 29.41 5.14
CA ILE A 54 -17.04 30.44 5.60
C ILE A 54 -17.07 30.48 7.13
N PHE A 55 -17.23 29.31 7.77
CA PHE A 55 -17.25 29.20 9.23
C PHE A 55 -15.96 29.76 9.84
N LEU A 56 -14.80 29.32 9.35
CA LEU A 56 -13.50 29.79 9.81
C LEU A 56 -13.35 31.30 9.59
N GLY A 57 -13.63 31.79 8.39
CA GLY A 57 -13.51 33.22 8.07
C GLY A 57 -14.39 34.10 8.95
N TYR A 58 -15.58 33.63 9.32
CA TYR A 58 -16.47 34.32 10.25
C TYR A 58 -15.96 34.30 11.70
N ASN A 59 -15.47 33.16 12.18
CA ASN A 59 -15.08 32.99 13.59
C ASN A 59 -13.69 33.54 13.93
N ILE A 60 -12.71 33.44 13.03
CA ILE A 60 -11.32 33.88 13.29
C ILE A 60 -10.89 35.08 12.45
N GLY A 61 -11.81 35.64 11.63
CA GLY A 61 -11.55 36.75 10.72
C GLY A 61 -10.73 36.37 9.49
N LEU A 62 -10.78 37.21 8.45
CA LEU A 62 -10.08 36.95 7.18
C LEU A 62 -8.55 36.90 7.35
N THR A 63 -7.99 37.79 8.18
CA THR A 63 -6.54 37.82 8.43
C THR A 63 -6.09 36.60 9.22
N GLY A 64 -6.83 36.23 10.28
CA GLY A 64 -6.55 35.00 11.05
C GLY A 64 -6.65 33.74 10.19
N LEU A 65 -7.68 33.65 9.34
CA LEU A 65 -7.82 32.58 8.36
C LEU A 65 -6.63 32.53 7.40
N ALA A 66 -6.21 33.66 6.82
CA ALA A 66 -5.09 33.70 5.88
C ALA A 66 -3.77 33.28 6.53
N VAL A 67 -3.47 33.79 7.73
CA VAL A 67 -2.26 33.43 8.50
C VAL A 67 -2.31 31.95 8.89
N GLY A 68 -3.42 31.49 9.45
CA GLY A 68 -3.62 30.11 9.87
C GLY A 68 -3.51 29.12 8.72
N LEU A 69 -4.14 29.40 7.58
CA LEU A 69 -4.08 28.56 6.38
C LEU A 69 -2.66 28.49 5.81
N THR A 70 -1.98 29.64 5.72
CA THR A 70 -0.60 29.70 5.22
C THR A 70 0.31 28.84 6.10
N ALA A 71 0.23 29.01 7.42
CA ALA A 71 1.06 28.25 8.35
C ALA A 71 0.71 26.75 8.36
N ALA A 72 -0.58 26.39 8.35
CA ALA A 72 -1.03 25.01 8.40
C ALA A 72 -0.71 24.17 7.14
N ILE A 73 -0.58 24.82 5.97
CA ILE A 73 -0.22 24.13 4.72
C ILE A 73 1.26 23.73 4.68
N LEU A 74 2.15 24.51 5.31
CA LEU A 74 3.61 24.28 5.25
C LEU A 74 4.06 22.83 5.54
N PRO A 75 3.57 22.14 6.59
CA PRO A 75 3.98 20.77 6.87
C PRO A 75 3.33 19.70 5.97
N VAL A 76 2.23 20.02 5.28
CA VAL A 76 1.45 19.02 4.50
C VAL A 76 2.29 18.33 3.43
N PRO A 77 3.06 19.03 2.57
CA PRO A 77 3.89 18.37 1.57
C PRO A 77 4.94 17.42 2.16
N LEU A 78 5.53 17.78 3.31
CA LEU A 78 6.52 16.95 3.99
C LEU A 78 5.88 15.64 4.49
N LEU A 79 4.76 15.74 5.20
CA LEU A 79 4.05 14.59 5.75
C LEU A 79 3.45 13.71 4.65
N ALA A 80 2.84 14.30 3.62
CA ALA A 80 2.34 13.56 2.46
C ALA A 80 3.49 12.83 1.73
N SER A 81 4.67 13.44 1.63
CA SER A 81 5.86 12.81 1.06
C SER A 81 6.36 11.63 1.91
N ALA A 82 6.23 11.69 3.24
CA ALA A 82 6.55 10.57 4.12
C ALA A 82 5.64 9.36 3.86
N PHE A 83 4.34 9.58 3.69
CA PHE A 83 3.40 8.51 3.29
C PHE A 83 3.70 7.97 1.89
N ALA A 84 3.98 8.83 0.91
CA ALA A 84 4.38 8.40 -0.43
C ALA A 84 5.74 7.66 -0.45
N TRP A 85 6.61 7.93 0.54
CA TRP A 85 7.87 7.22 0.73
C TRP A 85 7.67 5.85 1.41
N LEU A 86 6.70 5.76 2.31
CA LEU A 86 6.31 4.51 2.94
C LEU A 86 5.79 3.55 1.86
N ASP A 87 4.89 4.04 1.01
CA ASP A 87 4.25 3.32 -0.09
C ASP A 87 5.07 3.25 -1.39
N ARG A 88 6.39 3.08 -1.26
CA ARG A 88 7.28 3.17 -2.43
C ARG A 88 7.28 1.92 -3.32
N TYR A 89 6.87 0.78 -2.77
CA TYR A 89 6.89 -0.52 -3.46
C TYR A 89 5.74 -0.68 -4.46
N GLU A 90 4.54 -0.23 -4.09
CA GLU A 90 3.33 -0.22 -4.92
C GLU A 90 2.59 1.12 -4.77
N PRO A 91 3.06 2.21 -5.41
CA PRO A 91 2.48 3.52 -5.20
C PRO A 91 0.99 3.59 -5.55
N GLU A 92 0.19 4.04 -4.60
CA GLU A 92 -1.25 4.16 -4.73
C GLU A 92 -1.67 5.23 -5.76
N PRO A 93 -2.83 5.05 -6.43
CA PRO A 93 -3.36 6.06 -7.34
C PRO A 93 -3.60 7.40 -6.64
N VAL A 94 -2.96 8.46 -7.15
CA VAL A 94 -3.01 9.83 -6.58
C VAL A 94 -4.44 10.32 -6.31
N LYS A 95 -5.41 9.95 -7.15
CA LYS A 95 -6.83 10.29 -6.96
C LYS A 95 -7.41 9.79 -5.63
N TYR A 96 -6.98 8.63 -5.14
CA TYR A 96 -7.44 8.06 -3.86
C TYR A 96 -6.75 8.75 -2.69
N LEU A 97 -5.47 9.10 -2.85
CA LEU A 97 -4.72 9.90 -1.88
C LEU A 97 -5.35 11.29 -1.69
N ILE A 98 -5.67 11.97 -2.80
CA ILE A 98 -6.38 13.26 -2.80
C ILE A 98 -7.76 13.10 -2.16
N PHE A 99 -8.50 12.04 -2.51
CA PHE A 99 -9.80 11.78 -1.91
C PHE A 99 -9.73 11.62 -0.39
N CYS A 100 -8.81 10.80 0.12
CA CYS A 100 -8.66 10.60 1.57
C CYS A 100 -8.27 11.91 2.27
N PHE A 101 -7.29 12.64 1.73
CA PHE A 101 -6.89 13.94 2.27
C PHE A 101 -8.06 14.96 2.28
N ALA A 102 -8.76 15.10 1.16
CA ALA A 102 -9.87 16.05 1.03
C ALA A 102 -11.07 15.65 1.89
N TRP A 103 -11.33 14.35 2.05
CA TRP A 103 -12.34 13.84 2.98
C TRP A 103 -12.02 14.27 4.41
N GLY A 104 -10.78 14.04 4.85
CA GLY A 104 -10.29 14.42 6.17
C GLY A 104 -10.40 15.91 6.42
N ALA A 105 -9.90 16.73 5.49
CA ALA A 105 -9.89 18.19 5.61
C ALA A 105 -11.29 18.83 5.57
N ALA A 106 -12.21 18.28 4.78
CA ALA A 106 -13.52 18.89 4.59
C ALA A 106 -14.60 18.20 5.41
N VAL A 107 -14.98 16.98 5.01
CA VAL A 107 -16.15 16.28 5.56
C VAL A 107 -15.92 15.90 7.01
N ALA A 108 -14.76 15.30 7.32
CA ALA A 108 -14.48 14.81 8.66
C ALA A 108 -14.34 15.97 9.66
N THR A 109 -13.62 17.04 9.29
CA THR A 109 -13.49 18.21 10.15
C THR A 109 -14.82 18.94 10.34
N ALA A 110 -15.63 19.14 9.28
CA ALA A 110 -16.94 19.79 9.40
C ALA A 110 -17.89 19.02 10.33
N ALA A 111 -17.96 17.69 10.15
CA ALA A 111 -18.81 16.84 11.00
C ALA A 111 -18.33 16.83 12.45
N ALA A 112 -17.02 16.66 12.67
CA ALA A 112 -16.45 16.67 14.02
C ALA A 112 -16.67 18.01 14.73
N LEU A 113 -16.43 19.12 14.04
CA LEU A 113 -16.64 20.45 14.61
C LEU A 113 -18.10 20.66 15.03
N ALA A 114 -19.06 20.34 14.14
CA ALA A 114 -20.47 20.48 14.45
C ALA A 114 -20.89 19.64 15.67
N VAL A 115 -20.44 18.38 15.74
CA VAL A 115 -20.76 17.47 16.84
C VAL A 115 -20.08 17.91 18.13
N ASN A 116 -18.79 18.29 18.09
CA ASN A 116 -18.04 18.72 19.26
C ASN A 116 -18.64 19.99 19.87
N THR A 117 -18.96 20.99 19.03
CA THR A 117 -19.59 22.23 19.49
C THR A 117 -20.99 21.96 20.07
N GLY A 118 -21.80 21.14 19.40
CA GLY A 118 -23.13 20.77 19.92
C GLY A 118 -23.06 19.99 21.23
N ALA A 119 -22.09 19.08 21.37
CA ALA A 119 -21.87 18.32 22.59
C ALA A 119 -21.40 19.20 23.75
N ALA A 120 -20.45 20.13 23.51
CA ALA A 120 -20.01 21.10 24.50
C ALA A 120 -21.18 21.96 25.00
N TRP A 121 -22.00 22.50 24.08
CA TRP A 121 -23.20 23.25 24.44
C TRP A 121 -24.18 22.43 25.27
N LEU A 122 -24.42 21.16 24.91
CA LEU A 122 -25.32 20.29 25.68
C LEU A 122 -24.75 19.99 27.07
N PHE A 123 -23.45 19.72 27.17
CA PHE A 123 -22.78 19.37 28.42
C PHE A 123 -22.79 20.54 29.41
N ASP A 124 -22.53 21.76 28.93
CA ASP A 124 -22.70 22.99 29.72
C ASP A 124 -24.11 23.09 30.31
N LYS A 125 -25.16 22.81 29.51
CA LYS A 125 -26.56 22.86 29.97
C LYS A 125 -26.91 21.83 31.04
N ILE A 126 -26.27 20.67 31.05
CA ILE A 126 -26.53 19.60 32.02
C ILE A 126 -25.48 19.55 33.15
N GLY A 127 -24.58 20.55 33.22
CA GLY A 127 -23.58 20.68 34.28
C GLY A 127 -22.41 19.69 34.16
N LEU A 128 -22.13 19.18 32.96
CA LEU A 128 -20.97 18.32 32.70
C LEU A 128 -19.76 19.14 32.22
N PRO A 129 -18.52 18.77 32.59
CA PRO A 129 -17.33 19.49 32.15
C PRO A 129 -17.04 19.34 30.65
N ASP A 130 -16.61 20.43 30.01
CA ASP A 130 -16.10 20.43 28.61
C ASP A 130 -14.92 19.46 28.40
N ALA A 131 -14.16 19.20 29.46
CA ALA A 131 -13.10 18.18 29.50
C ALA A 131 -13.58 16.80 29.04
N LEU A 132 -14.83 16.42 29.34
CA LEU A 132 -15.39 15.14 28.88
C LEU A 132 -15.64 15.13 27.38
N VAL A 133 -16.01 16.27 26.80
CA VAL A 133 -16.15 16.40 25.34
C VAL A 133 -14.79 16.24 24.68
N ALA A 134 -13.76 16.94 25.19
CA ALA A 134 -12.41 16.88 24.65
C ALA A 134 -11.77 15.48 24.74
N VAL A 135 -12.02 14.74 25.83
CA VAL A 135 -11.37 13.44 26.10
C VAL A 135 -12.16 12.24 25.55
N LEU A 136 -13.48 12.32 25.45
CA LEU A 136 -14.33 11.18 25.05
C LEU A 136 -15.04 11.42 23.73
N VAL A 137 -15.82 12.50 23.63
CA VAL A 137 -16.69 12.76 22.47
C VAL A 137 -15.87 13.08 21.23
N ALA A 138 -14.91 14.00 21.36
CA ALA A 138 -14.06 14.45 20.26
C ALA A 138 -13.26 13.30 19.65
N PRO A 139 -12.48 12.49 20.39
CA PRO A 139 -11.79 11.33 19.83
C PRO A 139 -12.73 10.33 19.15
N PHE A 140 -13.90 10.08 19.73
CA PHE A 140 -14.88 9.17 19.14
C PHE A 140 -15.36 9.66 17.77
N ILE A 141 -15.87 10.90 17.70
CA ILE A 141 -16.43 11.41 16.45
C ILE A 141 -15.33 11.68 15.42
N GLU A 142 -14.19 12.21 15.84
CA GLU A 142 -13.11 12.56 14.94
C GLU A 142 -12.47 11.34 14.29
N GLU A 143 -12.11 10.32 15.07
CA GLU A 143 -11.51 9.12 14.50
C GLU A 143 -12.51 8.37 13.62
N SER A 144 -13.79 8.33 14.01
CA SER A 144 -14.86 7.76 13.17
C SER A 144 -15.00 8.48 11.83
N MET A 145 -15.04 9.82 11.85
CA MET A 145 -15.23 10.61 10.64
C MET A 145 -13.98 10.62 9.75
N LYS A 146 -12.77 10.62 10.34
CA LYS A 146 -11.49 10.44 9.61
C LYS A 146 -11.44 9.08 8.92
N ALA A 147 -11.91 8.02 9.59
CA ALA A 147 -11.93 6.66 9.06
C ALA A 147 -12.98 6.44 7.97
N LEU A 148 -14.10 7.18 7.98
CA LEU A 148 -15.24 6.93 7.10
C LEU A 148 -14.91 7.04 5.60
N GLY A 149 -14.06 8.00 5.21
CA GLY A 149 -13.59 8.15 3.83
C GLY A 149 -12.77 6.94 3.35
N PRO A 150 -11.66 6.60 4.02
CA PRO A 150 -10.90 5.38 3.76
C PRO A 150 -11.75 4.10 3.82
N LEU A 151 -12.71 4.00 4.74
CA LEU A 151 -13.63 2.86 4.84
C LEU A 151 -14.56 2.77 3.62
N LEU A 152 -15.09 3.90 3.14
CA LEU A 152 -15.89 3.95 1.91
C LEU A 152 -15.05 3.53 0.70
N LEU A 153 -13.79 3.97 0.64
CA LEU A 153 -12.85 3.54 -0.39
C LEU A 153 -12.60 2.03 -0.31
N PHE A 154 -12.33 1.51 0.88
CA PHE A 154 -12.13 0.07 1.14
C PHE A 154 -13.33 -0.76 0.68
N TRP A 155 -14.55 -0.35 1.04
CA TRP A 155 -15.76 -1.07 0.66
C TRP A 155 -16.02 -1.03 -0.86
N ARG A 156 -15.80 0.13 -1.50
CA ARG A 156 -16.12 0.34 -2.92
C ARG A 156 -15.02 -0.17 -3.86
N ARG A 157 -13.78 -0.16 -3.39
CA ARG A 157 -12.54 -0.37 -4.16
C ARG A 157 -11.58 -1.32 -3.43
N ARG A 158 -12.10 -2.38 -2.81
CA ARG A 158 -11.31 -3.39 -2.08
C ARG A 158 -10.11 -3.97 -2.86
N ALA A 159 -10.20 -4.03 -4.19
CA ALA A 159 -9.10 -4.50 -5.05
C ALA A 159 -7.89 -3.54 -5.11
N GLU A 160 -8.06 -2.29 -4.66
CA GLU A 160 -6.99 -1.29 -4.55
C GLU A 160 -6.40 -1.29 -3.11
N TRP A 161 -6.66 -2.34 -2.33
CA TRP A 161 -6.11 -2.51 -0.99
C TRP A 161 -5.27 -3.78 -0.98
N SER A 162 -3.97 -3.57 -1.09
CA SER A 162 -2.92 -4.56 -1.03
C SER A 162 -2.57 -4.92 0.41
N GLY A 163 -2.66 -4.05 1.41
CA GLY A 163 -2.28 -4.44 2.77
C GLY A 163 -2.33 -3.37 3.86
N ILE A 164 -1.51 -3.61 4.91
CA ILE A 164 -1.40 -2.74 6.08
C ILE A 164 -0.83 -1.37 5.72
N THR A 165 0.17 -1.33 4.84
CA THR A 165 0.81 -0.09 4.39
C THR A 165 -0.20 0.86 3.74
N ASP A 166 -1.04 0.37 2.82
CA ASP A 166 -2.06 1.19 2.18
C ASP A 166 -3.10 1.69 3.18
N GLY A 167 -3.47 0.85 4.15
CA GLY A 167 -4.34 1.27 5.24
C GLY A 167 -3.75 2.42 6.07
N ILE A 168 -2.47 2.32 6.43
CA ILE A 168 -1.73 3.40 7.10
C ILE A 168 -1.70 4.66 6.22
N VAL A 169 -1.48 4.52 4.91
CA VAL A 169 -1.39 5.65 3.97
C VAL A 169 -2.74 6.34 3.78
N TYR A 170 -3.81 5.59 3.51
CA TYR A 170 -5.15 6.13 3.30
C TYR A 170 -5.71 6.77 4.56
N CYS A 171 -5.63 6.09 5.71
CA CYS A 171 -6.07 6.65 6.98
C CYS A 171 -5.18 7.81 7.45
N GLY A 172 -3.87 7.69 7.28
CA GLY A 172 -2.89 8.71 7.61
C GLY A 172 -3.08 10.00 6.80
N LEU A 173 -3.39 9.91 5.50
CA LEU A 173 -3.70 11.09 4.70
C LEU A 173 -5.04 11.74 5.06
N SER A 174 -6.05 10.94 5.42
CA SER A 174 -7.31 11.48 5.96
C SER A 174 -7.06 12.25 7.26
N ALA A 175 -6.28 11.66 8.17
CA ALA A 175 -5.89 12.32 9.41
C ALA A 175 -5.03 13.57 9.19
N LEU A 176 -4.14 13.55 8.18
CA LEU A 176 -3.33 14.72 7.80
C LEU A 176 -4.20 15.86 7.29
N GLY A 177 -5.19 15.57 6.45
CA GLY A 177 -6.16 16.57 5.98
C GLY A 177 -6.95 17.18 7.14
N PHE A 178 -7.42 16.35 8.06
CA PHE A 178 -8.10 16.82 9.27
C PHE A 178 -7.20 17.72 10.12
N ALA A 179 -5.98 17.26 10.40
CA ALA A 179 -5.00 17.99 11.20
C ALA A 179 -4.61 19.33 10.56
N MET A 180 -4.59 19.42 9.23
CA MET A 180 -4.35 20.68 8.54
C MET A 180 -5.42 21.71 8.91
N VAL A 181 -6.71 21.37 8.81
CA VAL A 181 -7.79 22.33 9.12
C VAL A 181 -7.85 22.65 10.61
N GLU A 182 -7.59 21.67 11.47
CA GLU A 182 -7.47 21.93 12.91
C GLU A 182 -6.31 22.90 13.20
N ASN A 183 -5.15 22.74 12.53
CA ASN A 183 -4.04 23.68 12.64
C ASN A 183 -4.41 25.09 12.16
N VAL A 184 -5.33 25.26 11.22
CA VAL A 184 -5.86 26.59 10.85
C VAL A 184 -6.57 27.24 12.03
N LEU A 185 -7.42 26.51 12.75
CA LEU A 185 -8.11 27.01 13.94
C LEU A 185 -7.13 27.43 15.03
N TYR A 186 -6.13 26.60 15.32
CA TYR A 186 -5.17 26.90 16.37
C TYR A 186 -4.20 28.03 16.01
N LEU A 187 -3.64 28.03 14.80
CA LEU A 187 -2.67 29.04 14.39
C LEU A 187 -3.36 30.36 14.06
N GLY A 188 -4.46 30.31 13.33
CA GLY A 188 -5.21 31.50 12.90
C GLY A 188 -6.07 32.10 14.00
N GLY A 189 -6.79 31.26 14.77
CA GLY A 189 -7.68 31.69 15.84
C GLY A 189 -6.94 31.92 17.16
N HIS A 190 -6.50 30.83 17.80
CA HIS A 190 -5.86 30.90 19.12
C HIS A 190 -4.49 31.59 19.11
N GLY A 191 -3.75 31.51 18.00
CA GLY A 191 -2.48 32.19 17.81
C GLY A 191 -2.66 33.64 17.39
N TYR A 192 -3.00 33.84 16.11
CA TYR A 192 -3.00 35.16 15.49
C TYR A 192 -4.16 36.03 15.99
N ALA A 193 -5.41 35.62 15.79
CA ALA A 193 -6.57 36.46 16.07
C ALA A 193 -6.63 36.87 17.55
N ALA A 194 -6.53 35.90 18.46
CA ALA A 194 -6.55 36.18 19.90
C ALA A 194 -5.36 37.06 20.36
N GLY A 195 -4.15 36.77 19.88
CA GLY A 195 -2.97 37.59 20.23
C GLY A 195 -3.00 38.99 19.64
N ALA A 196 -3.52 39.12 18.42
CA ALA A 196 -3.64 40.40 17.72
C ALA A 196 -4.72 41.30 18.33
N GLU A 197 -5.84 40.72 18.74
CA GLU A 197 -6.92 41.43 19.42
C GLU A 197 -6.45 41.99 20.77
N GLN A 198 -5.73 41.19 21.56
CA GLN A 198 -5.36 41.57 22.92
C GLN A 198 -4.12 42.48 22.98
N TYR A 199 -3.12 42.25 22.13
CA TYR A 199 -1.79 42.86 22.25
C TYR A 199 -1.20 43.34 20.91
N GLY A 200 -2.03 43.41 19.86
CA GLY A 200 -1.64 43.89 18.55
C GLY A 200 -0.98 42.85 17.63
N PRO A 201 -0.88 43.13 16.32
CA PRO A 201 -0.54 42.12 15.30
C PRO A 201 0.82 41.45 15.47
N ALA A 202 1.82 42.14 16.03
CA ALA A 202 3.14 41.59 16.27
C ALA A 202 3.09 40.43 17.28
N THR A 203 2.34 40.61 18.38
CA THR A 203 2.12 39.56 19.40
C THR A 203 1.36 38.38 18.82
N GLY A 204 0.36 38.64 17.97
CA GLY A 204 -0.34 37.59 17.22
C GLY A 204 0.61 36.72 16.40
N LEU A 205 1.57 37.31 15.68
CA LEU A 205 2.58 36.57 14.92
C LEU A 205 3.54 35.77 15.83
N THR A 206 3.96 36.34 16.97
CA THR A 206 4.77 35.62 17.95
C THR A 206 4.03 34.38 18.49
N ASN A 207 2.75 34.51 18.82
CA ASN A 207 1.92 33.40 19.28
C ASN A 207 1.76 32.31 18.21
N VAL A 208 1.56 32.70 16.94
CA VAL A 208 1.54 31.76 15.80
C VAL A 208 2.84 30.95 15.77
N PHE A 209 4.01 31.60 15.89
CA PHE A 209 5.29 30.91 15.86
C PHE A 209 5.45 29.90 16.99
N LEU A 210 5.08 30.26 18.22
CA LEU A 210 5.15 29.36 19.38
C LEU A 210 4.19 28.18 19.24
N ILE A 211 2.94 28.42 18.85
CA ILE A 211 1.94 27.37 18.62
C ILE A 211 2.37 26.48 17.45
N PHE A 212 2.97 27.04 16.40
CA PHE A 212 3.49 26.28 15.27
C PHE A 212 4.54 25.27 15.70
N ILE A 213 5.50 25.67 16.55
CA ILE A 213 6.51 24.74 17.07
C ILE A 213 5.83 23.58 17.81
N VAL A 214 4.94 23.87 18.75
CA VAL A 214 4.26 22.82 19.53
C VAL A 214 3.44 21.92 18.62
N ARG A 215 2.59 22.50 17.77
CA ARG A 215 1.61 21.75 16.98
C ARG A 215 2.20 21.02 15.80
N ILE A 216 3.23 21.58 15.16
CA ILE A 216 3.80 21.01 13.94
C ILE A 216 5.01 20.13 14.25
N LEU A 217 5.91 20.57 15.11
CA LEU A 217 7.14 19.82 15.39
C LEU A 217 6.91 18.72 16.43
N PHE A 218 6.21 19.03 17.53
CA PHE A 218 6.00 18.06 18.60
C PHE A 218 4.75 17.21 18.39
N THR A 219 3.61 17.81 18.05
CA THR A 219 2.34 17.05 18.00
C THR A 219 1.81 16.82 16.58
N GLY A 220 2.54 17.23 15.54
CA GLY A 220 2.04 17.22 14.15
C GLY A 220 1.75 15.83 13.59
N PHE A 221 2.32 14.79 14.22
CA PHE A 221 2.12 13.40 13.86
C PHE A 221 1.00 12.72 14.66
N ALA A 222 0.43 13.36 15.69
CA ALA A 222 -0.51 12.72 16.60
C ALA A 222 -1.73 12.13 15.87
N HIS A 223 -2.48 12.94 15.12
CA HIS A 223 -3.64 12.43 14.37
C HIS A 223 -3.25 11.35 13.36
N PRO A 224 -2.24 11.53 12.48
CA PRO A 224 -1.81 10.46 11.60
C PRO A 224 -1.44 9.16 12.32
N LEU A 225 -0.78 9.21 13.48
CA LEU A 225 -0.44 8.02 14.27
C LEU A 225 -1.66 7.30 14.82
N PHE A 226 -2.65 8.05 15.36
CA PHE A 226 -3.88 7.44 15.89
C PHE A 226 -4.70 6.80 14.79
N THR A 227 -5.05 7.55 13.75
CA THR A 227 -5.92 7.05 12.69
C THR A 227 -5.23 5.93 11.90
N SER A 228 -3.89 5.88 11.89
CA SER A 228 -3.14 4.73 11.34
C SER A 228 -3.47 3.41 12.04
N MET A 229 -3.91 3.40 13.31
CA MET A 229 -4.37 2.18 13.98
C MET A 229 -5.63 1.61 13.30
N THR A 230 -6.56 2.49 12.90
CA THR A 230 -7.69 2.12 12.04
C THR A 230 -7.20 1.59 10.70
N GLY A 231 -6.20 2.25 10.11
CA GLY A 231 -5.54 1.82 8.88
C GLY A 231 -4.97 0.40 8.97
N ILE A 232 -4.29 0.08 10.08
CA ILE A 232 -3.75 -1.26 10.35
C ILE A 232 -4.88 -2.29 10.41
N GLY A 233 -5.97 -1.97 11.12
CA GLY A 233 -7.16 -2.82 11.18
C GLY A 233 -7.77 -3.11 9.80
N LEU A 234 -7.91 -2.07 8.96
CA LEU A 234 -8.40 -2.20 7.58
C LEU A 234 -7.47 -3.02 6.69
N GLY A 235 -6.15 -2.80 6.80
CA GLY A 235 -5.18 -3.56 6.03
C GLY A 235 -5.08 -5.03 6.42
N LEU A 236 -5.23 -5.35 7.71
CA LEU A 236 -5.39 -6.73 8.18
C LEU A 236 -6.67 -7.36 7.61
N ALA A 237 -7.78 -6.61 7.62
CA ALA A 237 -9.04 -7.05 7.01
C ALA A 237 -8.96 -7.22 5.49
N ALA A 238 -8.06 -6.51 4.80
CA ALA A 238 -7.81 -6.66 3.37
C ALA A 238 -7.13 -8.00 3.07
N ARG A 239 -6.26 -8.47 3.96
CA ARG A 239 -5.34 -9.60 3.74
C ARG A 239 -5.66 -10.89 4.51
N THR A 240 -6.85 -10.97 5.11
CA THR A 240 -7.32 -12.16 5.84
C THR A 240 -8.51 -12.84 5.14
N ALA A 241 -8.50 -14.18 5.12
CA ALA A 241 -9.66 -14.99 4.76
C ALA A 241 -10.56 -15.28 5.97
N ASP A 242 -10.07 -15.08 7.19
CA ASP A 242 -10.86 -15.27 8.41
C ASP A 242 -11.89 -14.15 8.55
N ARG A 243 -13.17 -14.54 8.59
CA ARG A 243 -14.31 -13.64 8.75
C ARG A 243 -14.24 -12.86 10.07
N ASN A 244 -13.74 -13.46 11.15
CA ASN A 244 -13.64 -12.79 12.44
C ASN A 244 -12.63 -11.65 12.37
N VAL A 245 -11.41 -11.92 11.88
CA VAL A 245 -10.37 -10.90 11.71
C VAL A 245 -10.84 -9.79 10.76
N ARG A 246 -11.55 -10.15 9.68
CA ARG A 246 -12.05 -9.19 8.69
C ARG A 246 -13.01 -8.15 9.28
N TRP A 247 -13.77 -8.49 10.32
CA TRP A 247 -14.70 -7.57 10.98
C TRP A 247 -14.12 -6.96 12.27
N LEU A 248 -13.42 -7.76 13.07
CA LEU A 248 -12.88 -7.31 14.36
C LEU A 248 -11.64 -6.44 14.21
N ALA A 249 -10.77 -6.67 13.22
CA ALA A 249 -9.55 -5.88 13.09
C ALA A 249 -9.82 -4.39 12.78
N PRO A 250 -10.73 -4.00 11.85
CA PRO A 250 -11.08 -2.60 11.63
C PRO A 250 -11.71 -1.94 12.86
N ILE A 251 -12.59 -2.66 13.57
CA ILE A 251 -13.24 -2.16 14.79
C ILE A 251 -12.20 -1.96 15.90
N GLY A 252 -11.35 -2.96 16.13
CA GLY A 252 -10.28 -2.88 17.12
C GLY A 252 -9.29 -1.76 16.81
N GLY A 253 -8.92 -1.57 15.54
CA GLY A 253 -8.07 -0.47 15.09
C GLY A 253 -8.70 0.91 15.35
N LEU A 254 -10.01 1.05 15.09
CA LEU A 254 -10.75 2.29 15.35
C LEU A 254 -10.87 2.59 16.85
N LEU A 255 -11.23 1.59 17.66
CA LEU A 255 -11.29 1.75 19.12
C LEU A 255 -9.93 2.11 19.70
N LEU A 256 -8.86 1.48 19.21
CA LEU A 256 -7.50 1.81 19.62
C LEU A 256 -7.13 3.26 19.24
N ALA A 257 -7.50 3.71 18.02
CA ALA A 257 -7.31 5.10 17.62
C ALA A 257 -8.02 6.08 18.56
N MET A 258 -9.29 5.80 18.90
CA MET A 258 -10.09 6.62 19.82
C MET A 258 -9.47 6.67 21.22
N ILE A 259 -9.03 5.53 21.76
CA ILE A 259 -8.41 5.46 23.09
C ILE A 259 -7.10 6.25 23.11
N LEU A 260 -6.23 6.06 22.12
CA LEU A 260 -4.96 6.76 22.04
C LEU A 260 -5.14 8.28 21.89
N HIS A 261 -6.09 8.68 21.06
CA HIS A 261 -6.42 10.10 20.87
C HIS A 261 -7.03 10.71 22.13
N GLY A 262 -7.98 10.03 22.78
CA GLY A 262 -8.51 10.48 24.08
C GLY A 262 -7.45 10.54 25.17
N THR A 263 -6.53 9.58 25.21
CA THR A 263 -5.38 9.59 26.13
C THR A 263 -4.49 10.81 25.87
N PHE A 264 -4.27 11.17 24.60
CA PHE A 264 -3.52 12.38 24.27
C PHE A 264 -4.24 13.65 24.70
N ASN A 265 -5.55 13.76 24.48
CA ASN A 265 -6.34 14.90 24.92
C ASN A 265 -6.45 14.99 26.45
N LEU A 266 -6.37 13.85 27.14
CA LEU A 266 -6.39 13.77 28.60
C LEU A 266 -5.13 14.45 29.20
N LEU A 267 -3.97 14.38 28.56
CA LEU A 267 -2.72 14.96 29.08
C LEU A 267 -2.81 16.49 29.32
N PRO A 268 -3.13 17.34 28.32
CA PRO A 268 -3.27 18.78 28.55
C PRO A 268 -4.49 19.08 29.45
N THR A 269 -5.57 18.29 29.35
CA THR A 269 -6.78 18.48 30.17
C THR A 269 -6.49 18.27 31.66
N LEU A 270 -5.80 17.20 32.03
CA LEU A 270 -5.40 16.94 33.41
C LEU A 270 -4.36 17.95 33.90
N SER A 271 -3.40 18.32 33.05
CA SER A 271 -2.42 19.35 33.37
C SER A 271 -3.10 20.68 33.71
N ALA A 272 -4.13 21.08 32.96
CA ALA A 272 -4.90 22.29 33.21
C ALA A 272 -5.76 22.17 34.48
N ALA A 273 -6.46 21.04 34.67
CA ALA A 273 -7.34 20.83 35.81
C ALA A 273 -6.60 20.75 37.16
N THR A 274 -5.38 20.22 37.16
CA THR A 274 -4.56 20.05 38.39
C THR A 274 -3.56 21.19 38.62
N GLY A 275 -3.32 22.03 37.61
CA GLY A 275 -2.24 23.02 37.62
C GLY A 275 -0.84 22.43 37.52
N GLN A 276 -0.69 21.12 37.29
CA GLN A 276 0.61 20.43 37.26
C GLN A 276 1.13 20.30 35.83
N SER A 277 1.91 21.28 35.38
CA SER A 277 2.51 21.31 34.03
C SER A 277 3.41 20.11 33.71
N LEU A 278 3.97 19.44 34.72
CA LEU A 278 4.79 18.24 34.56
C LEU A 278 4.02 17.05 34.00
N ILE A 279 2.70 16.98 34.17
CA ILE A 279 1.86 15.92 33.58
C ILE A 279 1.99 15.92 32.06
N MET A 280 1.96 17.11 31.44
CA MET A 280 2.09 17.23 29.99
C MET A 280 3.48 16.78 29.52
N LEU A 281 4.54 17.18 30.22
CA LEU A 281 5.91 16.80 29.88
C LEU A 281 6.14 15.29 30.00
N TYR A 282 5.80 14.71 31.16
CA TYR A 282 5.98 13.27 31.38
C TYR A 282 5.04 12.42 30.55
N GLY A 283 3.80 12.88 30.33
CA GLY A 283 2.87 12.22 29.40
C GLY A 283 3.39 12.24 27.97
N TYR A 284 3.91 13.37 27.50
CA TYR A 284 4.47 13.44 26.15
C TYR A 284 5.73 12.55 26.00
N LEU A 285 6.67 12.61 26.95
CA LEU A 285 7.89 11.80 26.88
C LEU A 285 7.66 10.31 27.17
N GLY A 286 6.73 9.97 28.05
CA GLY A 286 6.46 8.59 28.48
C GLY A 286 5.47 7.85 27.59
N PHE A 287 4.55 8.55 26.93
CA PHE A 287 3.54 7.96 26.05
C PHE A 287 3.78 8.33 24.58
N MET A 288 3.79 9.63 24.24
CA MET A 288 3.82 10.05 22.83
C MET A 288 5.11 9.68 22.11
N VAL A 289 6.26 9.97 22.70
CA VAL A 289 7.55 9.73 22.06
C VAL A 289 7.78 8.22 21.81
N PRO A 290 7.61 7.32 22.81
CA PRO A 290 7.72 5.88 22.57
C PRO A 290 6.70 5.37 21.56
N PHE A 291 5.45 5.85 21.62
CA PHE A 291 4.42 5.44 20.68
C PHE A 291 4.75 5.86 19.24
N PHE A 292 5.26 7.09 19.03
CA PHE A 292 5.74 7.55 17.74
C PHE A 292 6.81 6.61 17.17
N PHE A 293 7.86 6.30 17.95
CA PHE A 293 8.93 5.42 17.48
C PHE A 293 8.47 3.98 17.25
N ALA A 294 7.52 3.47 18.06
CA ALA A 294 6.95 2.15 17.87
C ALA A 294 6.20 2.05 16.54
N VAL A 295 5.31 3.00 16.23
CA VAL A 295 4.52 3.00 14.99
C VAL A 295 5.40 3.26 13.77
N VAL A 296 6.33 4.21 13.85
CA VAL A 296 7.28 4.49 12.75
C VAL A 296 8.19 3.29 12.50
N GLY A 297 8.72 2.68 13.57
CA GLY A 297 9.52 1.45 13.47
C GLY A 297 8.74 0.30 12.85
N PHE A 298 7.47 0.12 13.27
CA PHE A 298 6.57 -0.86 12.69
C PHE A 298 6.30 -0.60 11.19
N ALA A 299 6.03 0.65 10.80
CA ALA A 299 5.83 1.03 9.40
C ALA A 299 7.08 0.78 8.54
N ILE A 300 8.27 1.11 9.06
CA ILE A 300 9.55 0.80 8.38
C ILE A 300 9.74 -0.72 8.26
N ALA A 301 9.41 -1.49 9.30
CA ALA A 301 9.50 -2.94 9.27
C ALA A 301 8.56 -3.53 8.20
N LEU A 302 7.30 -3.09 8.13
CA LEU A 302 6.32 -3.49 7.11
C LEU A 302 6.83 -3.23 5.71
N ARG A 303 7.34 -2.02 5.44
CA ARG A 303 7.95 -1.65 4.17
C ARG A 303 9.14 -2.55 3.82
N SER A 304 9.93 -2.97 4.79
CA SER A 304 11.02 -3.93 4.57
C SER A 304 10.52 -5.35 4.28
N TRP A 305 9.33 -5.71 4.78
CA TRP A 305 8.72 -7.02 4.59
C TRP A 305 8.07 -7.15 3.21
N GLU A 306 7.48 -6.08 2.67
CA GLU A 306 6.91 -6.07 1.31
C GLU A 306 7.94 -6.36 0.22
N GLY A 307 9.13 -5.76 0.33
CA GLY A 307 10.24 -6.05 -0.58
C GLY A 307 10.61 -7.55 -0.56
N ARG A 308 10.71 -8.12 0.65
CA ARG A 308 11.01 -9.55 0.85
C ARG A 308 9.86 -10.47 0.46
N LEU A 309 8.60 -10.04 0.58
CA LEU A 309 7.43 -10.79 0.13
C LEU A 309 7.49 -11.01 -1.38
N THR A 310 7.81 -9.94 -2.13
CA THR A 310 7.93 -10.01 -3.60
C THR A 310 8.97 -11.07 -4.00
N GLU A 311 10.13 -11.06 -3.36
CA GLU A 311 11.19 -12.04 -3.61
C GLU A 311 10.76 -13.48 -3.28
N ARG A 312 10.14 -13.71 -2.12
CA ARG A 312 9.67 -15.04 -1.69
C ARG A 312 8.61 -15.62 -2.63
N VAL A 313 7.61 -14.83 -3.02
CA VAL A 313 6.49 -15.31 -3.83
C VAL A 313 6.93 -15.51 -5.29
N LEU A 314 7.71 -14.59 -5.86
CA LEU A 314 8.14 -14.68 -7.25
C LEU A 314 9.21 -15.76 -7.48
N HIS A 315 9.89 -16.24 -6.45
CA HIS A 315 10.81 -17.36 -6.58
C HIS A 315 10.14 -18.62 -7.18
N HIS A 316 8.83 -18.80 -6.96
CA HIS A 316 8.07 -19.88 -7.59
C HIS A 316 7.97 -19.74 -9.12
N TYR A 317 7.94 -18.51 -9.61
CA TYR A 317 7.92 -18.18 -11.03
C TYR A 317 9.30 -18.29 -11.68
N VAL A 318 10.38 -18.32 -10.89
CA VAL A 318 11.72 -18.61 -11.40
C VAL A 318 11.83 -20.06 -11.88
N ARG A 319 11.28 -21.00 -11.10
CA ARG A 319 11.30 -22.44 -11.44
C ARG A 319 10.49 -22.78 -12.69
N THR A 320 9.48 -21.98 -13.01
CA THR A 320 8.62 -22.14 -14.19
C THR A 320 9.09 -21.32 -15.39
N GLY A 321 10.23 -20.62 -15.27
CA GLY A 321 10.83 -19.87 -16.37
C GLY A 321 10.16 -18.53 -16.67
N TRP A 322 9.30 -18.01 -15.78
CA TRP A 322 8.64 -16.69 -15.95
C TRP A 322 9.49 -15.52 -15.47
N PHE A 323 10.44 -15.77 -14.57
CA PHE A 323 11.44 -14.81 -14.11
C PHE A 323 12.83 -15.42 -14.09
N ALA A 324 13.84 -14.58 -14.30
CA ALA A 324 15.21 -14.95 -13.98
C ALA A 324 15.54 -14.64 -12.50
N PRO A 325 16.46 -15.39 -11.86
CA PRO A 325 16.91 -15.10 -10.49
C PRO A 325 17.30 -13.62 -10.24
N PRO A 326 18.03 -12.92 -11.12
CA PRO A 326 18.45 -11.54 -10.90
C PRO A 326 17.29 -10.55 -10.99
N GLU A 327 16.26 -10.86 -11.78
CA GLU A 327 15.06 -10.04 -11.88
C GLU A 327 14.28 -10.05 -10.57
N VAL A 328 14.12 -11.23 -9.96
CA VAL A 328 13.46 -11.35 -8.66
C VAL A 328 14.27 -10.67 -7.57
N ALA A 329 15.58 -10.91 -7.57
CA ALA A 329 16.47 -10.34 -6.57
C ALA A 329 16.56 -8.81 -6.67
N ALA A 330 16.44 -8.24 -7.88
CA ALA A 330 16.33 -6.80 -8.09
C ALA A 330 15.11 -6.15 -7.41
N LEU A 331 14.06 -6.93 -7.11
CA LEU A 331 12.83 -6.45 -6.49
C LEU A 331 12.90 -6.41 -4.97
N GLY A 332 13.83 -7.14 -4.36
CA GLY A 332 13.90 -7.36 -2.90
C GLY A 332 14.22 -6.12 -2.06
N SER A 333 14.81 -5.07 -2.67
CA SER A 333 15.05 -3.80 -1.99
C SER A 333 14.94 -2.59 -2.92
N LEU A 334 14.67 -1.40 -2.36
CA LEU A 334 14.58 -0.17 -3.13
C LEU A 334 15.90 0.24 -3.80
N GLY A 335 17.04 -0.03 -3.14
CA GLY A 335 18.36 0.19 -3.71
C GLY A 335 18.58 -0.66 -4.97
N ARG A 336 18.24 -1.95 -4.89
CA ARG A 336 18.32 -2.88 -6.04
C ARG A 336 17.34 -2.48 -7.16
N ARG A 337 16.12 -2.05 -6.81
CA ARG A 337 15.15 -1.52 -7.78
C ARG A 337 15.67 -0.26 -8.48
N HIS A 338 16.34 0.64 -7.74
CA HIS A 338 16.96 1.81 -8.33
C HIS A 338 18.09 1.43 -9.28
N SER A 339 19.00 0.56 -8.84
CA SER A 339 20.10 0.05 -9.68
C SER A 339 19.59 -0.59 -10.98
N ALA A 340 18.57 -1.45 -10.90
CA ALA A 340 17.96 -2.08 -12.07
C ALA A 340 17.35 -1.06 -13.04
N ARG A 341 16.71 0.01 -12.53
CA ARG A 341 16.20 1.11 -13.37
C ARG A 341 17.32 1.91 -14.05
N GLN A 342 18.42 2.16 -13.33
CA GLN A 342 19.58 2.83 -13.92
C GLN A 342 20.24 1.97 -14.99
N TRP A 343 20.40 0.67 -14.73
CA TRP A 343 20.88 -0.29 -15.74
C TRP A 343 19.97 -0.29 -16.98
N ALA A 344 18.65 -0.46 -16.80
CA ALA A 344 17.70 -0.45 -17.91
C ALA A 344 17.72 0.88 -18.70
N LYS A 345 17.93 2.01 -17.99
CA LYS A 345 18.10 3.32 -18.62
C LYS A 345 19.39 3.42 -19.43
N ARG A 346 20.49 2.80 -18.97
CA ARG A 346 21.77 2.78 -19.68
C ARG A 346 21.68 1.95 -20.98
N VAL A 347 21.07 0.76 -20.92
CA VAL A 347 21.03 -0.17 -22.07
C VAL A 347 19.92 0.13 -23.08
N ALA A 348 18.81 0.73 -22.65
CA ALA A 348 17.63 0.96 -23.49
C ALA A 348 17.08 2.40 -23.41
N GLY A 349 17.89 3.35 -22.94
CA GLY A 349 17.55 4.77 -22.88
C GLY A 349 16.39 5.10 -21.91
N PRO A 350 15.78 6.29 -22.03
CA PRO A 350 14.67 6.72 -21.16
C PRO A 350 13.48 5.75 -21.17
N HIS A 351 13.22 5.10 -22.31
CA HIS A 351 12.17 4.08 -22.45
C HIS A 351 12.48 2.82 -21.64
N GLY A 352 13.74 2.36 -21.61
CA GLY A 352 14.17 1.26 -20.75
C GLY A 352 13.96 1.52 -19.26
N GLY A 353 14.32 2.72 -18.79
CA GLY A 353 14.07 3.11 -17.40
C GLY A 353 12.57 3.12 -17.03
N LYS A 354 11.71 3.59 -17.93
CA LYS A 354 10.24 3.55 -17.76
C LYS A 354 9.73 2.11 -17.78
N ALA A 355 10.17 1.28 -18.73
CA ALA A 355 9.77 -0.11 -18.84
C ALA A 355 10.18 -0.92 -17.59
N MET A 356 11.39 -0.73 -17.08
CA MET A 356 11.83 -1.37 -15.83
C MET A 356 11.00 -0.92 -14.62
N LYS A 357 10.60 0.35 -14.55
CA LYS A 357 9.68 0.82 -13.50
C LYS A 357 8.33 0.08 -13.59
N SER A 358 7.77 -0.05 -14.79
CA SER A 358 6.50 -0.77 -15.01
C SER A 358 6.62 -2.28 -14.75
N PHE A 359 7.76 -2.89 -15.13
CA PHE A 359 8.10 -4.27 -14.80
C PHE A 359 8.10 -4.50 -13.28
N GLN A 360 8.80 -3.65 -12.53
CA GLN A 360 8.87 -3.75 -11.06
C GLN A 360 7.49 -3.62 -10.41
N PHE A 361 6.68 -2.69 -10.90
CA PHE A 361 5.31 -2.50 -10.42
C PHE A 361 4.43 -3.73 -10.71
N ALA A 362 4.41 -4.21 -11.96
CA ALA A 362 3.64 -5.40 -12.34
C ALA A 362 4.08 -6.66 -11.58
N ALA A 363 5.38 -6.84 -11.36
CA ALA A 363 5.92 -7.95 -10.58
C ALA A 363 5.51 -7.90 -9.10
N THR A 364 5.45 -6.70 -8.51
CA THR A 364 4.96 -6.51 -7.13
C THR A 364 3.48 -6.87 -7.03
N ARG A 365 2.66 -6.38 -7.98
CA ARG A 365 1.22 -6.73 -8.07
C ARG A 365 1.00 -8.22 -8.24
N LEU A 366 1.80 -8.88 -9.08
CA LEU A 366 1.74 -10.33 -9.29
C LEU A 366 2.05 -11.09 -7.99
N ALA A 367 3.07 -10.66 -7.25
CA ALA A 367 3.42 -11.27 -5.97
C ALA A 367 2.29 -11.15 -4.94
N ILE A 368 1.67 -9.97 -4.86
CA ILE A 368 0.55 -9.72 -3.92
C ILE A 368 -0.70 -10.51 -4.32
N LEU A 369 -1.03 -10.54 -5.61
CA LEU A 369 -2.14 -11.33 -6.13
C LEU A 369 -1.96 -12.82 -5.81
N ARG A 370 -0.76 -13.37 -6.06
CA ARG A 370 -0.47 -14.78 -5.81
C ARG A 370 -0.47 -15.12 -4.32
N ASP A 371 0.09 -14.29 -3.46
CA ASP A 371 0.02 -14.47 -2.01
C ASP A 371 -1.44 -14.41 -1.52
N GLY A 372 -2.25 -13.51 -2.07
CA GLY A 372 -3.68 -13.43 -1.77
C GLY A 372 -4.45 -14.69 -2.16
N MET A 373 -4.18 -15.25 -3.35
CA MET A 373 -4.75 -16.54 -3.76
C MET A 373 -4.34 -17.67 -2.80
N GLN A 374 -3.07 -17.73 -2.41
CA GLN A 374 -2.56 -18.75 -1.47
C GLN A 374 -3.20 -18.66 -0.08
N ARG A 375 -3.53 -17.44 0.36
CA ARG A 375 -4.26 -17.19 1.63
C ARG A 375 -5.76 -17.49 1.55
N GLY A 376 -6.30 -17.80 0.37
CA GLY A 376 -7.72 -18.01 0.17
C GLY A 376 -8.55 -16.72 0.15
N LEU A 377 -7.95 -15.58 -0.24
CA LEU A 377 -8.69 -14.31 -0.37
C LEU A 377 -9.66 -14.30 -1.55
N ALA A 378 -9.40 -15.11 -2.59
CA ALA A 378 -10.34 -15.40 -3.66
C ALA A 378 -11.27 -16.52 -3.19
N GLY A 379 -12.30 -16.16 -2.42
CA GLY A 379 -13.11 -17.12 -1.66
C GLY A 379 -14.17 -17.83 -2.50
N ASP A 380 -14.56 -17.25 -3.64
CA ASP A 380 -15.51 -17.85 -4.58
C ASP A 380 -14.87 -18.16 -5.95
N GLN A 381 -15.56 -18.97 -6.76
CA GLN A 381 -15.08 -19.38 -8.07
C GLN A 381 -14.91 -18.20 -9.04
N ASN A 382 -15.76 -17.18 -8.96
CA ASN A 382 -15.70 -16.03 -9.85
C ASN A 382 -14.48 -15.14 -9.53
N GLU A 383 -14.20 -14.93 -8.25
CA GLU A 383 -13.02 -14.24 -7.76
C GLU A 383 -11.74 -15.00 -8.13
N MET A 384 -11.74 -16.34 -8.04
CA MET A 384 -10.62 -17.16 -8.47
C MET A 384 -10.37 -17.07 -9.98
N VAL A 385 -11.43 -17.12 -10.80
CA VAL A 385 -11.33 -16.94 -12.26
C VAL A 385 -10.79 -15.56 -12.59
N LYS A 386 -11.28 -14.52 -11.90
CA LYS A 386 -10.80 -13.15 -12.10
C LYS A 386 -9.33 -12.99 -11.68
N ALA A 387 -8.94 -13.55 -10.54
CA ALA A 387 -7.54 -13.52 -10.08
C ALA A 387 -6.62 -14.24 -11.07
N THR A 388 -7.04 -15.39 -11.60
CA THR A 388 -6.28 -16.13 -12.62
C THR A 388 -6.16 -15.34 -13.93
N PHE A 389 -7.20 -14.61 -14.32
CA PHE A 389 -7.15 -13.73 -15.49
C PHE A 389 -6.17 -12.57 -15.27
N GLU A 390 -6.22 -11.92 -14.11
CA GLU A 390 -5.31 -10.84 -13.74
C GLU A 390 -3.85 -11.31 -13.63
N GLU A 391 -3.62 -12.53 -13.12
CA GLU A 391 -2.30 -13.18 -13.09
C GLU A 391 -1.72 -13.31 -14.50
N ARG A 392 -2.53 -13.79 -15.47
CA ARG A 392 -2.11 -13.90 -16.89
C ARG A 392 -1.84 -12.53 -17.52
N GLU A 393 -2.68 -11.54 -17.25
CA GLU A 393 -2.49 -10.17 -17.76
C GLU A 393 -1.17 -9.56 -17.23
N LEU A 394 -0.88 -9.73 -15.95
CA LEU A 394 0.35 -9.27 -15.33
C LEU A 394 1.58 -9.96 -15.92
N LEU A 395 1.54 -11.30 -16.11
CA LEU A 395 2.62 -12.05 -16.74
C LEU A 395 2.87 -11.60 -18.20
N GLY A 396 1.81 -11.32 -18.95
CA GLY A 396 1.89 -10.74 -20.29
C GLY A 396 2.53 -9.35 -20.27
N ALA A 397 2.10 -8.48 -19.37
CA ALA A 397 2.67 -7.14 -19.21
C ALA A 397 4.15 -7.19 -18.81
N ILE A 398 4.53 -8.06 -17.87
CA ILE A 398 5.91 -8.29 -17.43
C ILE A 398 6.79 -8.68 -18.63
N THR A 399 6.33 -9.61 -19.47
CA THR A 399 7.02 -10.02 -20.69
C THR A 399 7.18 -8.86 -21.67
N GLY A 400 6.10 -8.08 -21.87
CA GLY A 400 6.11 -6.89 -22.72
C GLY A 400 7.12 -5.85 -22.25
N TYR A 401 7.14 -5.50 -20.96
CA TYR A 401 8.10 -4.54 -20.41
C TYR A 401 9.54 -5.06 -20.49
N ARG A 402 9.75 -6.35 -20.24
CA ARG A 402 11.07 -7.00 -20.32
C ARG A 402 11.67 -6.88 -21.72
N SER A 403 10.88 -7.04 -22.78
CA SER A 403 11.35 -6.96 -24.17
C SER A 403 12.04 -5.63 -24.54
N VAL A 404 11.76 -4.55 -23.79
CA VAL A 404 12.36 -3.23 -24.02
C VAL A 404 13.83 -3.18 -23.63
N PHE A 405 14.27 -3.99 -22.66
CA PHE A 405 15.64 -3.93 -22.13
C PHE A 405 16.39 -5.27 -22.21
N ALA A 406 15.69 -6.40 -22.34
CA ALA A 406 16.33 -7.71 -22.43
C ALA A 406 17.16 -7.84 -23.73
N GLY A 407 18.38 -8.37 -23.60
CA GLY A 407 19.30 -8.58 -24.72
C GLY A 407 19.87 -7.30 -25.35
N ARG A 408 19.62 -6.11 -24.77
CA ARG A 408 20.15 -4.83 -25.29
C ARG A 408 21.48 -4.41 -24.68
N ASP A 409 22.00 -5.18 -23.74
CA ASP A 409 23.30 -4.89 -23.11
C ASP A 409 24.44 -5.41 -24.01
N PRO A 410 25.24 -4.53 -24.64
CA PRO A 410 26.30 -4.97 -25.56
C PRO A 410 27.47 -5.66 -24.86
N GLN A 411 27.60 -5.50 -23.54
CA GLN A 411 28.69 -6.12 -22.77
C GLN A 411 28.35 -7.53 -22.31
N THR A 412 27.14 -8.00 -22.57
CA THR A 412 26.64 -9.23 -21.96
C THR A 412 26.26 -10.27 -23.01
N PRO A 413 26.83 -11.48 -22.95
CA PRO A 413 26.57 -12.51 -23.96
C PRO A 413 25.08 -12.92 -23.93
N PRO A 414 24.49 -13.29 -25.08
CA PRO A 414 23.11 -13.76 -25.13
C PRO A 414 22.91 -14.95 -24.18
N ALA A 415 21.95 -14.85 -23.26
CA ALA A 415 21.64 -15.91 -22.33
C ALA A 415 20.14 -16.09 -22.12
N TRP A 416 19.74 -17.30 -21.71
CA TRP A 416 18.39 -17.59 -21.26
C TRP A 416 18.36 -18.48 -20.02
N TRP A 417 17.23 -18.46 -19.33
CA TRP A 417 16.99 -19.24 -18.11
C TRP A 417 15.95 -20.29 -18.44
N ASP A 418 16.29 -21.56 -18.21
CA ASP A 418 15.42 -22.69 -18.51
C ASP A 418 14.59 -23.16 -17.31
N GLY A 419 14.63 -22.43 -16.19
CA GLY A 419 13.99 -22.80 -14.94
C GLY A 419 14.96 -23.31 -13.88
N GLN A 420 16.16 -23.76 -14.28
CA GLN A 420 17.17 -24.30 -13.36
C GLN A 420 18.60 -23.79 -13.60
N LEU A 421 19.00 -23.61 -14.86
CA LEU A 421 20.35 -23.22 -15.25
C LEU A 421 20.31 -22.05 -16.25
N TYR A 422 21.36 -21.24 -16.24
CA TYR A 422 21.61 -20.30 -17.31
C TYR A 422 22.18 -21.03 -18.51
N ARG A 423 21.68 -20.73 -19.69
CA ARG A 423 22.27 -21.14 -20.97
C ARG A 423 22.83 -19.91 -21.64
N ILE A 424 24.15 -19.87 -21.84
CA ILE A 424 24.88 -18.69 -22.34
C ILE A 424 25.49 -19.06 -23.69
N SER A 425 25.20 -18.26 -24.72
CA SER A 425 25.83 -18.37 -26.04
C SER A 425 27.14 -17.58 -26.04
N PHE A 426 28.24 -18.27 -26.32
CA PHE A 426 29.57 -17.68 -26.41
C PHE A 426 29.89 -17.29 -27.87
N PRO A 427 30.89 -16.41 -28.09
CA PRO A 427 31.30 -16.00 -29.44
C PRO A 427 31.76 -17.16 -30.35
N ASP A 428 32.09 -18.31 -29.76
CA ASP A 428 32.43 -19.56 -30.46
C ASP A 428 31.20 -20.31 -31.00
N GLY A 429 29.98 -19.79 -30.78
CA GLY A 429 28.71 -20.41 -31.16
C GLY A 429 28.25 -21.51 -30.21
N VAL A 430 29.02 -21.84 -29.16
CA VAL A 430 28.71 -22.90 -28.22
C VAL A 430 27.85 -22.36 -27.08
N VAL A 431 26.80 -23.09 -26.75
CA VAL A 431 25.96 -22.80 -25.58
C VAL A 431 26.50 -23.57 -24.38
N ARG A 432 26.80 -22.86 -23.28
CA ARG A 432 27.25 -23.48 -22.03
C ARG A 432 26.27 -23.23 -20.90
N THR A 433 26.18 -24.19 -19.98
CA THR A 433 25.29 -24.12 -18.82
C THR A 433 26.02 -23.58 -17.58
N VAL A 434 25.43 -22.60 -16.89
CA VAL A 434 25.98 -22.00 -15.67
C VAL A 434 24.93 -22.03 -14.56
N ALA A 435 25.32 -22.47 -13.37
CA ALA A 435 24.45 -22.47 -12.19
C ALA A 435 24.15 -21.03 -11.72
N PRO A 436 23.00 -20.79 -11.07
CA PRO A 436 22.71 -19.46 -10.56
C PRO A 436 23.66 -19.04 -9.46
N PRO A 437 24.14 -17.78 -9.47
CA PRO A 437 24.98 -17.26 -8.39
C PRO A 437 24.18 -17.25 -7.09
N ALA A 438 24.85 -17.48 -5.96
CA ALA A 438 24.23 -17.46 -4.63
C ALA A 438 23.54 -16.11 -4.33
N GLU A 439 24.13 -15.01 -4.80
CA GLU A 439 23.56 -13.67 -4.72
C GLU A 439 23.36 -13.09 -6.13
N PRO A 440 22.20 -13.35 -6.77
CA PRO A 440 21.96 -12.86 -8.11
C PRO A 440 21.77 -11.35 -8.10
N VAL A 441 22.68 -10.62 -8.74
CA VAL A 441 22.55 -9.18 -9.01
C VAL A 441 22.25 -9.00 -10.50
N MET A 442 21.43 -8.00 -10.84
CA MET A 442 21.28 -7.56 -12.23
C MET A 442 22.68 -7.19 -12.75
N PRO A 443 23.25 -7.98 -13.67
CA PRO A 443 23.00 -7.77 -15.10
C PRO A 443 23.03 -9.06 -15.95
N VAL A 444 22.56 -10.22 -15.47
CA VAL A 444 22.54 -11.42 -16.34
C VAL A 444 21.39 -11.26 -17.37
N PRO A 445 21.68 -11.25 -18.68
CA PRO A 445 20.75 -10.86 -19.71
C PRO A 445 19.92 -12.08 -20.04
N VAL A 446 18.76 -12.23 -19.43
CA VAL A 446 17.95 -13.41 -19.66
C VAL A 446 16.81 -13.05 -20.61
N GLN A 447 16.92 -13.49 -21.86
CA GLN A 447 15.73 -13.72 -22.66
C GLN A 447 15.09 -15.00 -22.11
N LEU A 448 13.79 -15.00 -21.85
CA LEU A 448 13.10 -16.24 -21.45
C LEU A 448 12.56 -16.93 -22.70
N PRO A 449 12.57 -18.27 -22.75
CA PRO A 449 11.92 -18.98 -23.85
C PRO A 449 10.45 -18.56 -23.95
N PRO A 450 9.86 -18.53 -25.15
CA PRO A 450 8.48 -18.11 -25.32
C PRO A 450 7.54 -19.00 -24.48
N ALA A 451 6.60 -18.38 -23.78
CA ALA A 451 5.81 -18.95 -22.69
C ALA A 451 4.79 -20.06 -23.08
N TYR A 452 5.04 -20.81 -24.15
CA TYR A 452 4.06 -21.76 -24.71
C TYR A 452 4.08 -23.16 -24.07
N ALA A 453 5.00 -23.47 -23.15
CA ALA A 453 5.14 -24.84 -22.62
C ALA A 453 4.73 -25.01 -21.14
N TYR A 454 4.69 -23.96 -20.34
CA TYR A 454 4.41 -24.08 -18.91
C TYR A 454 3.29 -23.11 -18.53
N GLY A 455 2.09 -23.65 -18.32
CA GLY A 455 0.98 -22.89 -17.72
C GLY A 455 1.39 -22.27 -16.37
N PRO A 456 0.61 -21.31 -15.84
CA PRO A 456 0.87 -20.79 -14.51
C PRO A 456 0.95 -21.96 -13.52
N PRO A 457 1.86 -21.92 -12.55
CA PRO A 457 2.08 -23.07 -11.69
C PRO A 457 0.79 -23.50 -10.98
N PRO A 458 0.56 -24.81 -10.82
CA PRO A 458 -0.67 -25.33 -10.25
C PRO A 458 -0.90 -24.77 -8.85
N PHE A 459 -2.15 -24.43 -8.57
CA PHE A 459 -2.59 -24.07 -7.23
C PHE A 459 -2.58 -25.33 -6.37
N ALA A 460 -1.69 -25.40 -5.36
CA ALA A 460 -1.76 -26.44 -4.34
C ALA A 460 -2.76 -25.99 -3.27
N PRO A 461 -3.96 -26.60 -3.17
CA PRO A 461 -4.86 -26.29 -2.08
C PRO A 461 -4.23 -26.69 -0.74
N HIS A 462 -4.48 -25.90 0.31
CA HIS A 462 -4.12 -26.30 1.68
C HIS A 462 -4.82 -27.62 2.05
N PRO A 463 -4.15 -28.53 2.78
CA PRO A 463 -4.78 -29.74 3.29
C PRO A 463 -5.83 -29.34 4.33
N GLY A 464 -7.10 -29.38 3.94
CA GLY A 464 -8.22 -28.99 4.81
C GLY A 464 -9.45 -28.42 4.11
N GLN A 465 -9.37 -28.04 2.82
CA GLN A 465 -10.54 -27.62 2.05
C GLN A 465 -10.98 -28.70 1.06
N GLN A 466 -11.92 -29.54 1.50
CA GLN A 466 -12.75 -30.32 0.58
C GLN A 466 -13.83 -29.41 -0.01
N TYR A 467 -13.70 -29.09 -1.30
CA TYR A 467 -14.79 -28.50 -2.07
C TYR A 467 -15.82 -29.61 -2.38
N PRO A 468 -17.13 -29.40 -2.17
CA PRO A 468 -18.14 -30.36 -2.60
C PRO A 468 -18.04 -30.57 -4.11
N GLY A 469 -17.90 -31.82 -4.52
CA GLY A 469 -17.57 -32.21 -5.90
C GLY A 469 -18.61 -31.77 -6.92
N GLN A 470 -18.13 -31.20 -8.02
CA GLN A 470 -18.85 -31.21 -9.29
C GLN A 470 -18.36 -32.40 -10.12
N GLN A 471 -19.23 -33.40 -10.27
CA GLN A 471 -19.12 -34.41 -11.31
C GLN A 471 -19.31 -33.73 -12.66
N TYR A 472 -18.26 -33.69 -13.49
CA TYR A 472 -18.41 -33.47 -14.93
C TYR A 472 -18.77 -34.81 -15.58
N PRO A 473 -19.90 -34.94 -16.29
CA PRO A 473 -20.20 -36.14 -17.04
C PRO A 473 -19.30 -36.20 -18.28
N GLY A 474 -18.52 -37.28 -18.40
CA GLY A 474 -17.92 -37.68 -19.67
C GLY A 474 -16.54 -37.09 -19.97
N GLN A 475 -15.51 -37.58 -19.28
CA GLN A 475 -14.17 -37.75 -19.83
C GLN A 475 -13.39 -38.73 -18.95
N GLN A 476 -13.17 -39.95 -19.46
CA GLN A 476 -12.28 -40.91 -18.83
C GLN A 476 -10.83 -40.37 -18.89
N PRO A 477 -10.08 -40.34 -17.77
CA PRO A 477 -8.67 -39.99 -17.82
C PRO A 477 -7.85 -41.15 -18.45
N PRO A 478 -6.78 -40.85 -19.21
CA PRO A 478 -5.88 -41.90 -19.72
C PRO A 478 -5.19 -42.64 -18.58
N GLN A 479 -5.26 -43.97 -18.59
CA GLN A 479 -4.46 -44.82 -17.70
C GLN A 479 -2.99 -44.77 -18.12
N TYR A 480 -2.12 -44.28 -17.24
CA TYR A 480 -0.68 -44.50 -17.33
C TYR A 480 -0.28 -45.67 -16.42
N PRO A 481 0.59 -46.61 -16.87
CA PRO A 481 1.09 -47.68 -16.01
C PRO A 481 2.06 -47.11 -14.98
N GLY A 482 1.80 -47.35 -13.70
CA GLY A 482 2.70 -46.95 -12.61
C GLY A 482 3.98 -47.81 -12.56
N PRO A 483 5.12 -47.25 -12.14
CA PRO A 483 6.34 -48.03 -11.93
C PRO A 483 6.24 -48.95 -10.71
N GLN A 484 6.61 -50.22 -10.90
CA GLN A 484 6.76 -51.23 -9.86
C GLN A 484 7.99 -50.94 -9.00
N TYR A 485 7.82 -50.85 -7.68
CA TYR A 485 8.92 -50.86 -6.71
C TYR A 485 9.00 -52.23 -6.01
N PRO A 486 10.16 -52.91 -5.98
CA PRO A 486 10.33 -54.16 -5.23
C PRO A 486 10.95 -53.95 -3.83
N GLY A 487 10.45 -54.74 -2.85
CA GLY A 487 11.14 -55.16 -1.62
C GLY A 487 10.98 -54.26 -0.39
N GLN A 488 10.04 -54.52 0.53
CA GLN A 488 10.15 -55.40 1.72
C GLN A 488 11.25 -55.04 2.74
N TYR A 489 10.85 -54.46 3.87
CA TYR A 489 11.42 -54.72 5.20
C TYR A 489 10.31 -54.80 6.26
N PRO A 490 10.43 -55.68 7.28
CA PRO A 490 9.33 -56.18 8.12
C PRO A 490 9.02 -55.31 9.35
N PRO A 491 7.87 -55.52 10.04
CA PRO A 491 7.41 -54.61 11.09
C PRO A 491 8.04 -54.92 12.47
N PRO A 492 8.17 -53.94 13.38
CA PRO A 492 8.42 -54.22 14.77
C PRO A 492 7.11 -54.57 15.51
N TYR A 493 7.28 -55.46 16.47
CA TYR A 493 6.30 -56.03 17.38
C TYR A 493 5.70 -55.02 18.37
N LYS A 494 4.57 -55.48 18.95
CA LYS A 494 3.75 -54.89 20.02
C LYS A 494 4.49 -54.14 21.12
#